data_AF-A0A6C0ACM1-F1
#
_entry.id   AF-A0A6C0ACM1-F1
#
_cell.length_a   1.000
_cell.length_b   1.000
_cell.length_c   1.000
_cell.angle_alpha   90.00
_cell.angle_beta   90.00
_cell.angle_gamma   90.00
#
_symmetry.space_group_name_H-M   'P 1'
#
loop_
_entity.id
_entity.type
_entity.pdbx_description
1 polymer ?
#
loop_
_entity_poly.entity_id
_entity_poly.type
_entity_poly.pdbx_seq_one_letter_code
_entity_poly.pdbx_strand_id
1 'polypeptide(L)'
;MIFQPKNRNELRDAVDLWCNNEKKALKKYGNISKWDTSKITNMSFIFYGSNFNGNISKWNTNNVTDMSYMFYWSKFNGDISKWDTSSVADMSYMFAESQFNGDISKWDTSIITNMSHMFNNSQFNGNINEWNTSKVTDMSCMFFHSQFNRDISKWKTSKVTDMSCMFFHSQFNRDISKWKTSKVTNMSHMFNNSQFHGNINEWDTSNVTNMNSMFYRSEFNGDISKWDVSKVTNMSEMFYESKFNGDISKWNTSKVTDMNSMFKYSQFNGNISDWDFSSLKHNINNIGIKIVKKWTIIKVDKKEIECCVLFQSIKNEFIKCSNCNNCFDISIKEKWVDIINKCPMCTVFWTNNIVYLME
;
A
#
# COMPACT_ATOMS: atom_id res chain seq x y z
N MET A 1 4.13 -45.68 25.41
CA MET A 1 5.03 -45.04 24.43
C MET A 1 4.56 -43.61 24.20
N ILE A 2 5.48 -42.66 24.08
CA ILE A 2 5.14 -41.30 23.64
C ILE A 2 4.94 -41.36 22.12
N PHE A 3 3.86 -40.74 21.62
CA PHE A 3 3.65 -40.62 20.19
C PHE A 3 4.72 -39.70 19.59
N GLN A 4 5.45 -40.19 18.60
CA GLN A 4 6.49 -39.48 17.86
C GLN A 4 6.18 -39.63 16.36
N PRO A 5 5.53 -38.66 15.71
CA PRO A 5 5.23 -38.74 14.28
C PRO A 5 6.51 -38.82 13.45
N LYS A 6 6.52 -39.69 12.44
CA LYS A 6 7.67 -39.93 11.56
C LYS A 6 7.83 -38.84 10.50
N ASN A 7 6.74 -38.16 10.15
CA ASN A 7 6.71 -37.12 9.13
C ASN A 7 5.53 -36.16 9.37
N ARG A 8 5.48 -35.09 8.58
CA ARG A 8 4.43 -34.06 8.64
C ARG A 8 3.02 -34.64 8.51
N ASN A 9 2.81 -35.61 7.61
CA ASN A 9 1.47 -36.15 7.36
C ASN A 9 0.95 -36.93 8.58
N GLU A 10 1.81 -37.73 9.22
CA GLU A 10 1.44 -38.43 10.45
C GLU A 10 1.13 -37.46 11.60
N LEU A 11 1.89 -36.36 11.72
CA LEU A 11 1.56 -35.29 12.67
C LEU A 11 0.21 -34.64 12.32
N ARG A 12 -0.03 -34.33 11.04
CA ARG A 12 -1.27 -33.70 10.59
C ARG A 12 -2.49 -34.59 10.86
N ASP A 13 -2.43 -35.88 10.53
CA ASP A 13 -3.50 -36.83 10.82
C ASP A 13 -3.80 -36.93 12.32
N ALA A 14 -2.75 -36.87 13.16
CA ALA A 14 -2.90 -36.88 14.60
C ALA A 14 -3.55 -35.59 15.13
N VAL A 15 -3.13 -34.43 14.62
CA VAL A 15 -3.73 -33.13 14.97
C VAL A 15 -5.16 -33.02 14.49
N ASP A 16 -5.46 -33.46 13.27
CA ASP A 16 -6.83 -33.45 12.71
C ASP A 16 -7.75 -34.35 13.55
N LEU A 17 -7.27 -35.53 13.95
CA LEU A 17 -8.03 -36.37 14.86
C LEU A 17 -8.21 -35.71 16.23
N TRP A 18 -7.19 -35.02 16.75
CA TRP A 18 -7.28 -34.30 18.02
C TRP A 18 -8.32 -33.18 17.97
N CYS A 19 -8.31 -32.37 16.91
CA CYS A 19 -9.23 -31.26 16.73
C CYS A 19 -10.68 -31.71 16.50
N ASN A 20 -10.90 -32.85 15.83
CA ASN A 20 -12.23 -33.36 15.52
C ASN A 20 -12.80 -34.33 16.58
N ASN A 21 -11.94 -35.09 17.26
CA ASN A 21 -12.33 -36.07 18.26
C ASN A 21 -11.19 -36.32 19.27
N GLU A 22 -11.05 -35.40 20.23
CA GLU A 22 -10.02 -35.44 21.26
C GLU A 22 -9.99 -36.77 22.02
N LYS A 23 -11.14 -37.35 22.38
CA LYS A 23 -11.19 -38.64 23.10
C LYS A 23 -10.53 -39.77 22.31
N LYS A 24 -10.79 -39.84 21.01
CA LYS A 24 -10.20 -40.85 20.12
C LYS A 24 -8.70 -40.59 19.91
N ALA A 25 -8.30 -39.32 19.75
CA ALA A 25 -6.90 -38.94 19.64
C ALA A 25 -6.12 -39.27 20.93
N LEU A 26 -6.67 -38.95 22.10
CA LEU A 26 -6.09 -39.24 23.41
C LEU A 26 -5.85 -40.74 23.60
N LYS A 27 -6.81 -41.59 23.18
CA LYS A 27 -6.65 -43.05 23.22
C LYS A 27 -5.58 -43.57 22.25
N LYS A 28 -5.46 -42.96 21.06
CA LYS A 28 -4.56 -43.43 20.00
C LYS A 28 -3.12 -42.91 20.14
N TYR A 29 -2.97 -41.63 20.45
CA TYR A 29 -1.69 -40.91 20.42
C TYR A 29 -1.28 -40.36 21.79
N GLY A 30 -2.13 -40.49 22.81
CA GLY A 30 -1.92 -39.81 24.09
C GLY A 30 -2.17 -38.30 23.99
N ASN A 31 -1.89 -37.58 25.09
CA ASN A 31 -2.15 -36.15 25.17
C ASN A 31 -1.22 -35.35 24.26
N ILE A 32 -1.78 -34.42 23.47
CA ILE A 32 -1.04 -33.60 22.49
C ILE A 32 0.16 -32.85 23.07
N SER A 33 0.07 -32.41 24.33
CA SER A 33 1.16 -31.70 25.01
C SER A 33 2.41 -32.55 25.28
N LYS A 34 2.29 -33.88 25.13
CA LYS A 34 3.37 -34.85 25.37
C LYS A 34 3.94 -35.45 24.09
N TRP A 35 3.42 -35.09 22.92
CA TRP A 35 3.93 -35.62 21.65
C TRP A 35 5.37 -35.18 21.42
N ASP A 36 6.21 -36.10 20.95
CA ASP A 36 7.59 -35.82 20.60
C ASP A 36 7.67 -35.42 19.12
N THR A 37 7.75 -34.11 18.86
CA THR A 37 7.81 -33.54 17.51
C THR A 37 9.24 -33.37 16.99
N SER A 38 10.26 -33.89 17.68
CA SER A 38 11.69 -33.64 17.37
C SER A 38 12.14 -34.07 15.97
N LYS A 39 11.41 -34.98 15.32
CA LYS A 39 11.68 -35.45 13.94
C LYS A 39 11.02 -34.60 12.85
N ILE A 40 10.16 -33.67 13.23
CA ILE A 40 9.35 -32.91 12.29
C ILE A 40 10.13 -31.68 11.84
N THR A 41 10.35 -31.56 10.53
CA THR A 41 11.02 -30.42 9.91
C THR A 41 10.06 -29.44 9.23
N ASN A 42 8.80 -29.84 9.04
CA ASN A 42 7.76 -29.03 8.41
C ASN A 42 6.47 -29.12 9.25
N MET A 43 6.03 -27.97 9.76
CA MET A 43 4.79 -27.80 10.52
C MET A 43 3.76 -26.94 9.77
N SER A 44 3.94 -26.74 8.47
CA SER A 44 3.02 -25.93 7.68
C SER A 44 1.60 -26.50 7.73
N PHE A 45 0.60 -25.62 7.80
CA PHE A 45 -0.83 -25.96 7.88
C PHE A 45 -1.26 -26.88 9.04
N ILE A 46 -0.40 -27.23 10.01
CA ILE A 46 -0.75 -28.26 11.02
C ILE A 46 -2.00 -27.89 11.85
N PHE A 47 -2.26 -26.62 12.12
CA PHE A 47 -3.46 -26.13 12.82
C PHE A 47 -4.35 -25.22 11.96
N TYR A 48 -4.22 -25.29 10.62
CA TYR A 48 -5.02 -24.49 9.69
C TYR A 48 -6.52 -24.63 10.00
N GLY A 49 -7.21 -23.48 10.16
CA GLY A 49 -8.65 -23.40 10.39
C GLY A 49 -9.15 -24.09 11.66
N SER A 50 -8.25 -24.47 12.57
CA SER A 50 -8.62 -25.28 13.73
C SER A 50 -9.17 -24.43 14.88
N ASN A 51 -10.12 -25.00 15.62
CA ASN A 51 -10.56 -24.47 16.93
C ASN A 51 -9.61 -24.85 18.08
N PHE A 52 -8.42 -25.36 17.76
CA PHE A 52 -7.46 -25.82 18.76
C PHE A 52 -6.91 -24.65 19.57
N ASN A 53 -6.96 -24.77 20.90
CA ASN A 53 -6.36 -23.82 21.84
C ASN A 53 -5.71 -24.53 23.04
N GLY A 54 -5.25 -25.76 22.84
CA GLY A 54 -4.61 -26.58 23.87
C GLY A 54 -3.12 -26.25 24.04
N ASN A 55 -2.50 -26.83 25.06
CA ASN A 55 -1.08 -26.61 25.35
C ASN A 55 -0.16 -27.42 24.41
N ILE A 56 0.69 -26.72 23.67
CA ILE A 56 1.77 -27.26 22.83
C ILE A 56 3.13 -26.62 23.12
N SER A 57 3.26 -25.93 24.26
CA SER A 57 4.50 -25.23 24.67
C SER A 57 5.72 -26.15 24.79
N LYS A 58 5.51 -27.47 24.94
CA LYS A 58 6.55 -28.50 25.08
C LYS A 58 6.92 -29.20 23.77
N TRP A 59 6.29 -28.83 22.66
CA TRP A 59 6.69 -29.35 21.36
C TRP A 59 8.12 -28.93 21.05
N ASN A 60 8.90 -29.87 20.51
CA ASN A 60 10.24 -29.58 20.03
C ASN A 60 10.15 -29.05 18.59
N THR A 61 10.65 -27.84 18.38
CA THR A 61 10.64 -27.14 17.08
C THR A 61 12.04 -26.88 16.51
N ASN A 62 13.10 -27.38 17.16
CA ASN A 62 14.50 -27.07 16.81
C ASN A 62 14.89 -27.42 15.36
N ASN A 63 14.27 -28.46 14.79
CA ASN A 63 14.51 -28.94 13.43
C ASN A 63 13.48 -28.39 12.43
N VAL A 64 12.51 -27.59 12.87
CA VAL A 64 11.45 -27.07 12.01
C VAL A 64 12.00 -25.95 11.14
N THR A 65 11.77 -26.09 9.84
CA THR A 65 12.24 -25.17 8.79
C THR A 65 11.09 -24.39 8.15
N ASP A 66 9.87 -24.89 8.24
CA ASP A 66 8.67 -24.32 7.63
C ASP A 66 7.51 -24.34 8.62
N MET A 67 7.01 -23.15 8.97
CA MET A 67 5.82 -22.93 9.80
C MET A 67 4.72 -22.17 9.04
N SER A 68 4.83 -22.10 7.70
CA SER A 68 3.87 -21.37 6.88
C SER A 68 2.43 -21.86 7.10
N TYR A 69 1.48 -20.93 7.19
CA TYR A 69 0.06 -21.24 7.43
C TYR A 69 -0.26 -22.07 8.69
N MET A 70 0.68 -22.29 9.61
CA MET A 70 0.48 -23.24 10.71
C MET A 70 -0.77 -22.93 11.55
N PHE A 71 -1.03 -21.65 11.86
CA PHE A 71 -2.19 -21.18 12.62
C PHE A 71 -3.11 -20.25 11.81
N TYR A 72 -3.07 -20.33 10.48
CA TYR A 72 -3.97 -19.54 9.63
C TYR A 72 -5.43 -19.89 9.94
N TRP A 73 -6.29 -18.88 10.16
CA TRP A 73 -7.70 -19.05 10.59
C TRP A 73 -7.88 -19.81 11.92
N SER A 74 -6.83 -19.96 12.75
CA SER A 74 -6.90 -20.72 14.00
C SER A 74 -7.39 -19.88 15.18
N LYS A 75 -8.09 -20.53 16.12
CA LYS A 75 -8.42 -20.00 17.45
C LYS A 75 -7.26 -20.09 18.45
N PHE A 76 -6.11 -20.61 18.04
CA PHE A 76 -4.98 -20.81 18.92
C PHE A 76 -4.45 -19.48 19.48
N ASN A 77 -4.29 -19.44 20.81
CA ASN A 77 -3.68 -18.34 21.55
C ASN A 77 -2.85 -18.86 22.74
N GLY A 78 -2.32 -20.08 22.62
CA GLY A 78 -1.50 -20.70 23.65
C GLY A 78 -0.06 -20.18 23.68
N ASP A 79 0.66 -20.45 24.77
CA ASP A 79 2.06 -20.06 24.93
C ASP A 79 2.99 -20.89 24.03
N ILE A 80 3.72 -20.19 23.15
CA ILE A 80 4.76 -20.71 22.25
C ILE A 80 6.05 -19.88 22.35
N SER A 81 6.18 -19.07 23.41
CA SER A 81 7.32 -18.17 23.63
C SER A 81 8.67 -18.88 23.75
N LYS A 82 8.65 -20.18 24.11
CA LYS A 82 9.83 -21.03 24.30
C LYS A 82 10.17 -21.91 23.09
N TRP A 83 9.42 -21.80 21.99
CA TRP A 83 9.77 -22.52 20.78
C TRP A 83 11.09 -22.01 20.22
N ASP A 84 11.91 -22.95 19.78
CA ASP A 84 13.12 -22.67 19.02
C ASP A 84 12.74 -22.45 17.56
N THR A 85 12.97 -21.24 17.06
CA THR A 85 12.69 -20.84 15.67
C THR A 85 13.97 -20.61 14.86
N SER A 86 15.14 -20.91 15.41
CA SER A 86 16.44 -20.62 14.79
C SER A 86 16.66 -21.32 13.44
N SER A 87 15.94 -22.41 13.19
CA SER A 87 15.95 -23.16 11.92
C SER A 87 14.80 -22.80 10.97
N VAL A 88 13.86 -21.95 11.37
CA VAL A 88 12.66 -21.63 10.56
C VAL A 88 12.99 -20.61 9.49
N ALA A 89 12.81 -20.98 8.22
CA ALA A 89 13.06 -20.12 7.06
C ALA A 89 11.79 -19.43 6.54
N ASP A 90 10.62 -20.04 6.74
CA ASP A 90 9.32 -19.54 6.25
C ASP A 90 8.27 -19.48 7.37
N MET A 91 7.72 -18.29 7.60
CA MET A 91 6.60 -18.01 8.52
C MET A 91 5.42 -17.30 7.82
N SER A 92 5.37 -17.37 6.48
CA SER A 92 4.32 -16.73 5.70
C SER A 92 2.95 -17.24 6.14
N TYR A 93 1.98 -16.32 6.27
CA TYR A 93 0.62 -16.60 6.71
C TYR A 93 0.46 -17.28 8.08
N MET A 94 1.53 -17.46 8.88
CA MET A 94 1.49 -18.31 10.08
C MET A 94 0.35 -17.94 11.05
N PHE A 95 0.10 -16.65 11.26
CA PHE A 95 -0.96 -16.13 12.13
C PHE A 95 -1.97 -15.24 11.41
N ALA A 96 -2.11 -15.40 10.09
CA ALA A 96 -3.16 -14.69 9.37
C ALA A 96 -4.54 -15.11 9.89
N GLU A 97 -5.47 -14.17 10.02
CA GLU A 97 -6.86 -14.38 10.47
C GLU A 97 -6.94 -15.13 11.82
N SER A 98 -5.87 -15.05 12.60
CA SER A 98 -5.71 -15.76 13.87
C SER A 98 -6.08 -14.87 15.05
N GLN A 99 -6.53 -15.51 16.14
CA GLN A 99 -6.72 -14.84 17.44
C GLN A 99 -5.42 -14.73 18.25
N PHE A 100 -4.30 -15.22 17.73
CA PHE A 100 -3.03 -15.23 18.43
C PHE A 100 -2.54 -13.82 18.79
N ASN A 101 -2.22 -13.62 20.06
CA ASN A 101 -1.61 -12.40 20.58
C ASN A 101 -0.60 -12.72 21.71
N GLY A 102 0.01 -13.92 21.65
CA GLY A 102 1.00 -14.38 22.62
C GLY A 102 2.37 -13.71 22.43
N ASP A 103 3.25 -13.88 23.42
CA ASP A 103 4.62 -13.36 23.35
C ASP A 103 5.50 -14.22 22.41
N ILE A 104 6.04 -13.57 21.39
CA ILE A 104 6.99 -14.12 20.41
C ILE A 104 8.23 -13.21 20.25
N SER A 105 8.44 -12.32 21.22
CA SER A 105 9.53 -11.33 21.19
C SER A 105 10.93 -11.96 21.19
N LYS A 106 11.05 -13.18 21.73
CA LYS A 106 12.32 -13.92 21.86
C LYS A 106 12.60 -14.91 20.73
N TRP A 107 11.72 -14.99 19.74
CA TRP A 107 11.95 -15.85 18.58
C TRP A 107 13.17 -15.40 17.79
N ASP A 108 14.00 -16.36 17.40
CA ASP A 108 15.08 -16.12 16.45
C ASP A 108 14.48 -16.05 15.04
N THR A 109 14.61 -14.87 14.43
CA THR A 109 14.12 -14.58 13.07
C THR A 109 15.25 -14.34 12.08
N SER A 110 16.50 -14.59 12.48
CA SER A 110 17.71 -14.18 11.76
C SER A 110 17.94 -14.87 10.41
N ILE A 111 17.25 -15.98 10.15
CA ILE A 111 17.33 -16.71 8.89
C ILE A 111 16.09 -16.58 8.01
N ILE A 112 15.00 -15.99 8.51
CA ILE A 112 13.72 -15.91 7.80
C ILE A 112 13.87 -15.02 6.56
N THR A 113 13.36 -15.52 5.44
CA THR A 113 13.35 -14.78 4.16
C THR A 113 11.96 -14.29 3.79
N ASN A 114 10.90 -14.97 4.23
CA ASN A 114 9.52 -14.66 3.90
C ASN A 114 8.67 -14.44 5.17
N MET A 115 8.15 -13.23 5.33
CA MET A 115 7.21 -12.86 6.40
C MET A 115 5.85 -12.40 5.84
N SER A 116 5.57 -12.67 4.56
CA SER A 116 4.37 -12.19 3.91
C SER A 116 3.11 -12.71 4.59
N HIS A 117 2.13 -11.82 4.73
CA HIS A 117 0.84 -12.09 5.37
C HIS A 117 0.90 -12.61 6.81
N MET A 118 2.04 -12.65 7.50
CA MET A 118 2.17 -13.35 8.78
C MET A 118 1.11 -12.94 9.82
N PHE A 119 0.71 -11.67 9.85
CA PHE A 119 -0.32 -11.11 10.73
C PHE A 119 -1.48 -10.44 9.96
N ASN A 120 -1.75 -10.88 8.74
CA ASN A 120 -2.87 -10.41 7.94
C ASN A 120 -4.20 -10.68 8.68
N ASN A 121 -5.02 -9.64 8.90
CA ASN A 121 -6.28 -9.66 9.64
C ASN A 121 -6.15 -10.30 11.04
N SER A 122 -4.97 -10.14 11.67
CA SER A 122 -4.66 -10.70 12.98
C SER A 122 -4.95 -9.70 14.11
N GLN A 123 -5.26 -10.24 15.29
CA GLN A 123 -5.35 -9.47 16.54
C GLN A 123 -3.99 -9.18 17.19
N PHE A 124 -2.90 -9.68 16.58
CA PHE A 124 -1.56 -9.56 17.12
C PHE A 124 -1.12 -8.09 17.27
N ASN A 125 -0.70 -7.72 18.49
CA ASN A 125 -0.15 -6.40 18.81
C ASN A 125 1.00 -6.51 19.84
N GLY A 126 1.72 -7.63 19.79
CA GLY A 126 2.88 -7.93 20.65
C GLY A 126 4.15 -7.18 20.22
N ASN A 127 5.15 -7.13 21.10
CA ASN A 127 6.42 -6.48 20.80
C ASN A 127 7.32 -7.39 19.93
N ILE A 128 7.73 -6.88 18.76
CA ILE A 128 8.61 -7.56 17.81
C ILE A 128 9.72 -6.63 17.29
N ASN A 129 10.03 -5.56 18.03
CA ASN A 129 11.05 -4.58 17.62
C ASN A 129 12.46 -5.17 17.53
N GLU A 130 12.75 -6.20 18.36
CA GLU A 130 14.06 -6.85 18.42
C GLU A 130 14.24 -7.98 17.40
N TRP A 131 13.25 -8.24 16.54
CA TRP A 131 13.38 -9.23 15.47
C TRP A 131 14.46 -8.84 14.46
N ASN A 132 15.21 -9.85 14.01
CA ASN A 132 16.27 -9.66 13.02
C ASN A 132 15.73 -9.90 11.61
N THR A 133 15.26 -8.83 10.97
CA THR A 133 14.70 -8.89 9.61
C THR A 133 15.75 -8.79 8.49
N SER A 134 17.06 -8.90 8.80
CA SER A 134 18.14 -8.59 7.84
C SER A 134 18.22 -9.50 6.61
N LYS A 135 17.53 -10.64 6.61
CA LYS A 135 17.42 -11.57 5.48
C LYS A 135 16.05 -11.56 4.80
N VAL A 136 15.07 -10.86 5.36
CA VAL A 136 13.70 -10.83 4.82
C VAL A 136 13.71 -10.11 3.48
N THR A 137 13.11 -10.74 2.48
CA THR A 137 12.93 -10.20 1.13
C THR A 137 11.47 -9.84 0.86
N ASP A 138 10.52 -10.51 1.50
CA ASP A 138 9.09 -10.29 1.32
C ASP A 138 8.39 -9.97 2.65
N MET A 139 7.80 -8.77 2.72
CA MET A 139 6.98 -8.28 3.83
C MET A 139 5.55 -7.94 3.37
N SER A 140 5.16 -8.38 2.17
CA SER A 140 3.87 -8.05 1.58
C SER A 140 2.72 -8.49 2.47
N CYS A 141 1.70 -7.63 2.60
CA CYS A 141 0.50 -7.86 3.40
C CYS A 141 0.71 -8.25 4.87
N MET A 142 1.91 -8.09 5.45
CA MET A 142 2.22 -8.62 6.79
C MET A 142 1.25 -8.11 7.86
N PHE A 143 0.81 -6.85 7.79
CA PHE A 143 -0.14 -6.21 8.71
C PHE A 143 -1.41 -5.70 7.99
N PHE A 144 -1.80 -6.34 6.89
CA PHE A 144 -3.06 -6.06 6.18
C PHE A 144 -4.24 -6.21 7.15
N HIS A 145 -5.14 -5.22 7.25
CA HIS A 145 -6.27 -5.20 8.19
C HIS A 145 -5.88 -5.48 9.67
N SER A 146 -4.66 -5.14 10.09
CA SER A 146 -4.16 -5.44 11.44
C SER A 146 -4.36 -4.27 12.42
N GLN A 147 -4.57 -4.62 13.69
CA GLN A 147 -4.54 -3.69 14.83
C GLN A 147 -3.10 -3.38 15.31
N PHE A 148 -2.08 -3.96 14.69
CA PHE A 148 -0.69 -3.80 15.08
C PHE A 148 -0.25 -2.33 15.02
N ASN A 149 0.26 -1.82 16.15
CA ASN A 149 0.75 -0.44 16.24
C ASN A 149 1.92 -0.32 17.24
N ARG A 150 2.87 -1.27 17.17
CA ARG A 150 4.11 -1.27 17.97
C ARG A 150 5.30 -0.76 17.18
N ASP A 151 6.35 -0.39 17.92
CA ASP A 151 7.61 0.06 17.34
C ASP A 151 8.29 -1.08 16.56
N ILE A 152 8.68 -0.77 15.33
CA ILE A 152 9.45 -1.62 14.41
C ILE A 152 10.55 -0.79 13.71
N SER A 153 10.94 0.33 14.32
CA SER A 153 11.95 1.25 13.79
C SER A 153 13.34 0.60 13.67
N LYS A 154 13.62 -0.46 14.44
CA LYS A 154 14.89 -1.21 14.40
C LYS A 154 14.99 -2.23 13.28
N TRP A 155 13.90 -2.50 12.56
CA TRP A 155 13.90 -3.49 11.50
C TRP A 155 14.89 -3.14 10.38
N LYS A 156 15.61 -4.17 9.93
CA LYS A 156 16.59 -4.08 8.85
C LYS A 156 15.90 -4.43 7.54
N THR A 157 15.54 -3.43 6.74
CA THR A 157 14.75 -3.62 5.51
C THR A 157 15.55 -3.59 4.21
N SER A 158 16.89 -3.48 4.28
CA SER A 158 17.78 -3.33 3.11
C SER A 158 17.76 -4.44 2.05
N LYS A 159 17.10 -5.57 2.32
CA LYS A 159 16.92 -6.69 1.39
C LYS A 159 15.48 -6.87 0.91
N VAL A 160 14.54 -6.13 1.48
CA VAL A 160 13.12 -6.25 1.15
C VAL A 160 12.89 -5.73 -0.26
N THR A 161 12.20 -6.52 -1.07
CA THR A 161 11.83 -6.21 -2.45
C THR A 161 10.33 -5.95 -2.59
N ASP A 162 9.50 -6.53 -1.73
CA ASP A 162 8.04 -6.35 -1.74
C ASP A 162 7.52 -5.87 -0.38
N MET A 163 6.89 -4.69 -0.37
CA MET A 163 6.18 -4.10 0.77
C MET A 163 4.70 -3.82 0.43
N SER A 164 4.18 -4.38 -0.66
CA SER A 164 2.80 -4.16 -1.08
C SER A 164 1.83 -4.55 0.02
N CYS A 165 0.75 -3.77 0.15
CA CYS A 165 -0.34 -4.01 1.09
C CYS A 165 0.08 -4.11 2.58
N MET A 166 1.34 -3.80 2.95
CA MET A 166 1.89 -4.10 4.28
C MET A 166 1.05 -3.49 5.41
N PHE A 167 0.52 -2.28 5.24
CA PHE A 167 -0.32 -1.56 6.21
C PHE A 167 -1.68 -1.16 5.64
N PHE A 168 -2.20 -1.93 4.67
CA PHE A 168 -3.55 -1.73 4.13
C PHE A 168 -4.60 -1.82 5.23
N HIS A 169 -5.49 -0.83 5.35
CA HIS A 169 -6.51 -0.73 6.42
C HIS A 169 -5.92 -0.91 7.85
N SER A 170 -4.68 -0.49 8.07
CA SER A 170 -4.00 -0.63 9.37
C SER A 170 -4.10 0.62 10.25
N GLN A 171 -4.07 0.39 11.57
CA GLN A 171 -3.92 1.42 12.60
C GLN A 171 -2.45 1.83 12.84
N PHE A 172 -1.51 1.23 12.12
CA PHE A 172 -0.09 1.49 12.28
C PHE A 172 0.27 2.95 11.99
N ASN A 173 0.91 3.61 12.97
CA ASN A 173 1.40 4.97 12.82
C ASN A 173 2.65 5.21 13.68
N ARG A 174 3.70 4.40 13.44
CA ARG A 174 5.00 4.52 14.12
C ARG A 174 6.09 4.95 13.16
N ASP A 175 7.22 5.39 13.72
CA ASP A 175 8.36 5.85 12.93
C ASP A 175 9.01 4.69 12.16
N ILE A 176 9.04 4.85 10.84
CA ILE A 176 9.70 3.96 9.86
C ILE A 176 10.61 4.75 8.92
N SER A 177 10.98 5.99 9.31
CA SER A 177 11.81 6.89 8.50
C SER A 177 13.20 6.31 8.21
N LYS A 178 13.72 5.44 9.08
CA LYS A 178 15.05 4.83 8.96
C LYS A 178 15.10 3.57 8.09
N TRP A 179 13.95 3.10 7.60
CA TRP A 179 13.91 1.93 6.74
C TRP A 179 14.70 2.16 5.44
N LYS A 180 15.36 1.11 4.97
CA LYS A 180 16.15 1.11 3.73
C LYS A 180 15.31 0.48 2.63
N THR A 181 14.77 1.32 1.74
CA THR A 181 13.83 0.91 0.69
C THR A 181 14.46 0.79 -0.69
N SER A 182 15.78 0.95 -0.82
CA SER A 182 16.49 1.01 -2.11
C SER A 182 16.37 -0.25 -2.98
N LYS A 183 15.89 -1.37 -2.45
CA LYS A 183 15.62 -2.61 -3.21
C LYS A 183 14.13 -2.90 -3.43
N VAL A 184 13.24 -2.09 -2.85
CA VAL A 184 11.80 -2.28 -2.96
C VAL A 184 11.38 -1.96 -4.39
N THR A 185 10.69 -2.91 -5.02
CA THR A 185 10.13 -2.74 -6.37
C THR A 185 8.62 -2.56 -6.33
N ASN A 186 7.96 -3.02 -5.26
CA ASN A 186 6.51 -2.98 -5.11
C ASN A 186 6.09 -2.33 -3.78
N MET A 187 5.38 -1.21 -3.87
CA MET A 187 4.77 -0.50 -2.74
C MET A 187 3.25 -0.33 -2.93
N SER A 188 2.63 -1.09 -3.85
CA SER A 188 1.21 -0.95 -4.11
C SER A 188 0.39 -1.16 -2.84
N HIS A 189 -0.66 -0.35 -2.69
CA HIS A 189 -1.61 -0.44 -1.59
C HIS A 189 -1.02 -0.33 -0.16
N MET A 190 0.28 0.02 0.00
CA MET A 190 0.98 -0.11 1.28
C MET A 190 0.30 0.65 2.43
N PHE A 191 -0.23 1.86 2.18
CA PHE A 191 -0.92 2.71 3.15
C PHE A 191 -2.38 3.04 2.75
N ASN A 192 -2.98 2.19 1.93
CA ASN A 192 -4.36 2.31 1.49
C ASN A 192 -5.31 2.21 2.70
N ASN A 193 -6.20 3.19 2.88
CA ASN A 193 -7.07 3.35 4.06
C ASN A 193 -6.30 3.24 5.40
N SER A 194 -5.03 3.64 5.44
CA SER A 194 -4.19 3.63 6.64
C SER A 194 -4.28 4.94 7.43
N GLN A 195 -4.08 4.86 8.74
CA GLN A 195 -3.92 6.03 9.64
C GLN A 195 -2.51 6.64 9.60
N PHE A 196 -1.59 6.03 8.84
CA PHE A 196 -0.19 6.43 8.79
C PHE A 196 0.01 7.85 8.25
N HIS A 197 0.75 8.67 8.99
CA HIS A 197 1.17 10.02 8.61
C HIS A 197 2.63 10.32 9.01
N GLY A 198 3.44 9.26 9.19
CA GLY A 198 4.84 9.38 9.56
C GLY A 198 5.73 9.91 8.43
N ASN A 199 6.94 10.35 8.77
CA ASN A 199 7.88 10.86 7.78
C ASN A 199 8.55 9.73 6.98
N ILE A 200 8.47 9.83 5.65
CA ILE A 200 9.03 8.88 4.66
C ILE A 200 9.76 9.61 3.52
N ASN A 201 10.15 10.86 3.73
CA ASN A 201 10.78 11.70 2.71
C ASN A 201 12.19 11.20 2.28
N GLU A 202 12.91 10.53 3.17
CA GLU A 202 14.25 9.97 2.93
C GLU A 202 14.23 8.52 2.40
N TRP A 203 13.05 7.99 2.06
CA TRP A 203 12.97 6.68 1.39
C TRP A 203 13.52 6.77 -0.03
N ASP A 204 14.33 5.77 -0.38
CA ASP A 204 14.82 5.57 -1.75
C ASP A 204 13.77 4.78 -2.54
N THR A 205 13.11 5.44 -3.49
CA THR A 205 12.10 4.86 -4.36
C THR A 205 12.61 4.56 -5.77
N SER A 206 13.91 4.73 -6.03
CA SER A 206 14.51 4.67 -7.38
C SER A 206 14.39 3.30 -8.09
N ASN A 207 14.01 2.24 -7.36
CA ASN A 207 13.74 0.91 -7.90
C ASN A 207 12.25 0.52 -7.87
N VAL A 208 11.38 1.37 -7.34
CA VAL A 208 9.94 1.09 -7.27
C VAL A 208 9.35 1.17 -8.67
N THR A 209 8.63 0.13 -9.06
CA THR A 209 7.91 0.06 -10.35
C THR A 209 6.40 0.14 -10.18
N ASN A 210 5.87 -0.17 -8.98
CA ASN A 210 4.44 -0.14 -8.71
C ASN A 210 4.12 0.61 -7.40
N MET A 211 3.30 1.66 -7.50
CA MET A 211 2.76 2.47 -6.40
C MET A 211 1.23 2.56 -6.44
N ASN A 212 0.56 1.65 -7.17
CA ASN A 212 -0.89 1.71 -7.35
C ASN A 212 -1.61 1.72 -5.99
N SER A 213 -2.56 2.63 -5.84
CA SER A 213 -3.39 2.82 -4.65
C SER A 213 -2.62 2.94 -3.32
N MET A 214 -1.34 3.34 -3.32
CA MET A 214 -0.48 3.37 -2.13
C MET A 214 -1.05 4.24 -1.00
N PHE A 215 -1.67 5.38 -1.32
CA PHE A 215 -2.28 6.33 -0.38
C PHE A 215 -3.78 6.55 -0.65
N TYR A 216 -4.45 5.58 -1.29
CA TYR A 216 -5.90 5.60 -1.50
C TYR A 216 -6.62 5.77 -0.15
N ARG A 217 -7.52 6.76 -0.03
CA ARG A 217 -8.22 7.11 1.23
C ARG A 217 -7.29 7.23 2.44
N SER A 218 -6.06 7.68 2.23
CA SER A 218 -5.09 7.88 3.30
C SER A 218 -5.14 9.30 3.86
N GLU A 219 -4.86 9.41 5.15
CA GLU A 219 -4.64 10.66 5.87
C GLU A 219 -3.23 11.25 5.64
N PHE A 220 -2.36 10.51 4.95
CA PHE A 220 -0.99 10.92 4.68
C PHE A 220 -0.93 12.23 3.88
N ASN A 221 -0.13 13.18 4.38
CA ASN A 221 0.17 14.46 3.72
C ASN A 221 1.62 14.90 3.96
N GLY A 222 2.53 13.94 4.12
CA GLY A 222 3.96 14.19 4.33
C GLY A 222 4.69 14.58 3.04
N ASP A 223 5.89 15.14 3.17
CA ASP A 223 6.73 15.49 2.03
C ASP A 223 7.28 14.23 1.33
N ILE A 224 7.01 14.12 0.03
CA ILE A 224 7.51 13.07 -0.88
C ILE A 224 8.10 13.68 -2.16
N SER A 225 8.44 14.98 -2.13
CA SER A 225 8.99 15.72 -3.28
C SER A 225 10.33 15.16 -3.76
N LYS A 226 11.09 14.52 -2.87
CA LYS A 226 12.41 13.93 -3.15
C LYS A 226 12.35 12.52 -3.74
N TRP A 227 11.19 11.90 -3.81
CA TRP A 227 11.07 10.53 -4.32
C TRP A 227 11.47 10.46 -5.80
N ASP A 228 12.34 9.51 -6.12
CA ASP A 228 12.62 9.14 -7.51
C ASP A 228 11.55 8.17 -8.00
N VAL A 229 10.67 8.65 -8.87
CA VAL A 229 9.60 7.85 -9.48
C VAL A 229 9.89 7.50 -10.95
N SER A 230 11.12 7.69 -11.42
CA SER A 230 11.51 7.52 -12.83
C SER A 230 11.41 6.08 -13.36
N LYS A 231 11.23 5.08 -12.48
CA LYS A 231 10.96 3.68 -12.83
C LYS A 231 9.53 3.23 -12.57
N VAL A 232 8.69 4.07 -11.98
CA VAL A 232 7.31 3.71 -11.68
C VAL A 232 6.52 3.60 -12.99
N THR A 233 5.79 2.51 -13.12
CA THR A 233 4.95 2.22 -14.31
C THR A 233 3.46 2.26 -14.00
N ASN A 234 3.09 2.14 -12.73
CA ASN A 234 1.71 2.16 -12.25
C ASN A 234 1.56 3.03 -10.99
N MET A 235 0.73 4.08 -11.11
CA MET A 235 0.29 4.99 -10.04
C MET A 235 -1.24 5.09 -10.00
N SER A 236 -1.97 4.12 -10.57
CA SER A 236 -3.43 4.16 -10.58
C SER A 236 -3.96 4.27 -9.17
N GLU A 237 -4.91 5.18 -8.97
CA GLU A 237 -5.58 5.47 -7.72
C GLU A 237 -4.66 5.82 -6.52
N MET A 238 -3.39 6.16 -6.76
CA MET A 238 -2.38 6.35 -5.70
C MET A 238 -2.84 7.32 -4.60
N PHE A 239 -3.54 8.40 -4.96
CA PHE A 239 -4.08 9.42 -4.05
C PHE A 239 -5.61 9.56 -4.14
N TYR A 240 -6.31 8.53 -4.62
CA TYR A 240 -7.77 8.55 -4.73
C TYR A 240 -8.41 8.81 -3.36
N GLU A 241 -9.33 9.78 -3.27
CA GLU A 241 -9.94 10.23 -2.00
C GLU A 241 -8.91 10.55 -0.88
N SER A 242 -7.68 10.92 -1.22
CA SER A 242 -6.61 11.26 -0.25
C SER A 242 -6.62 12.73 0.15
N LYS A 243 -6.10 13.02 1.36
CA LYS A 243 -5.80 14.37 1.84
C LYS A 243 -4.47 14.94 1.33
N PHE A 244 -3.70 14.13 0.59
CA PHE A 244 -2.40 14.54 0.09
C PHE A 244 -2.50 15.79 -0.81
N ASN A 245 -1.68 16.80 -0.49
CA ASN A 245 -1.54 18.03 -1.26
C ASN A 245 -0.08 18.54 -1.29
N GLY A 246 0.90 17.64 -1.18
CA GLY A 246 2.32 17.98 -1.22
C GLY A 246 2.82 18.32 -2.63
N ASP A 247 3.98 18.97 -2.71
CA ASP A 247 4.63 19.26 -3.99
C ASP A 247 5.28 18.00 -4.59
N ILE A 248 4.82 17.65 -5.78
CA ILE A 248 5.31 16.53 -6.60
C ILE A 248 5.60 16.98 -8.04
N SER A 249 5.77 18.29 -8.25
CA SER A 249 5.99 18.88 -9.58
C SER A 249 7.24 18.36 -10.28
N LYS A 250 8.26 17.98 -9.51
CA LYS A 250 9.56 17.51 -10.01
C LYS A 250 9.62 16.01 -10.30
N TRP A 251 8.52 15.28 -10.12
CA TRP A 251 8.48 13.85 -10.40
C TRP A 251 8.68 13.57 -11.89
N ASN A 252 9.58 12.64 -12.21
CA ASN A 252 9.77 12.15 -13.57
C ASN A 252 8.76 11.03 -13.86
N THR A 253 7.68 11.36 -14.57
CA THR A 253 6.58 10.42 -14.87
C THR A 253 6.68 9.74 -16.23
N SER A 254 7.80 9.87 -16.96
CA SER A 254 7.90 9.43 -18.37
C SER A 254 7.70 7.94 -18.59
N LYS A 255 7.86 7.09 -17.55
CA LYS A 255 7.59 5.64 -17.61
C LYS A 255 6.23 5.22 -17.07
N VAL A 256 5.45 6.14 -16.51
CA VAL A 256 4.16 5.79 -15.93
C VAL A 256 3.17 5.51 -17.06
N THR A 257 2.65 4.28 -17.07
CA THR A 257 1.69 3.82 -18.09
C THR A 257 0.26 3.84 -17.59
N ASP A 258 0.06 3.83 -16.26
CA ASP A 258 -1.24 3.86 -15.62
C ASP A 258 -1.29 4.90 -14.48
N MET A 259 -2.08 5.96 -14.63
CA MET A 259 -2.45 6.93 -13.61
C MET A 259 -3.98 7.02 -13.41
N ASN A 260 -4.74 5.96 -13.78
CA ASN A 260 -6.20 6.02 -13.73
C ASN A 260 -6.68 6.39 -12.31
N SER A 261 -7.55 7.40 -12.25
CA SER A 261 -8.15 7.94 -11.03
C SER A 261 -7.16 8.32 -9.92
N MET A 262 -5.88 8.57 -10.24
CA MET A 262 -4.83 8.87 -9.27
C MET A 262 -5.23 9.95 -8.25
N PHE A 263 -5.89 11.01 -8.69
CA PHE A 263 -6.31 12.15 -7.86
C PHE A 263 -7.83 12.31 -7.75
N LYS A 264 -8.62 11.33 -8.20
CA LYS A 264 -10.08 11.44 -8.19
C LYS A 264 -10.58 11.58 -6.75
N TYR A 265 -11.40 12.61 -6.50
CA TYR A 265 -11.88 13.01 -5.17
C TYR A 265 -10.80 13.36 -4.14
N SER A 266 -9.55 13.56 -4.57
CA SER A 266 -8.47 14.01 -3.69
C SER A 266 -8.52 15.53 -3.44
N GLN A 267 -7.78 16.00 -2.43
CA GLN A 267 -7.58 17.43 -2.19
C GLN A 267 -6.45 18.04 -3.04
N PHE A 268 -5.81 17.23 -3.89
CA PHE A 268 -4.61 17.63 -4.61
C PHE A 268 -4.89 18.77 -5.61
N ASN A 269 -4.12 19.86 -5.48
CA ASN A 269 -4.14 21.01 -6.36
C ASN A 269 -2.73 21.45 -6.81
N GLY A 270 -1.74 20.56 -6.66
CA GLY A 270 -0.34 20.81 -6.98
C GLY A 270 -0.05 20.95 -8.48
N ASN A 271 1.11 21.52 -8.80
CA ASN A 271 1.56 21.70 -10.18
C ASN A 271 2.10 20.39 -10.77
N ILE A 272 1.60 20.00 -11.94
CA ILE A 272 2.05 18.83 -12.72
C ILE A 272 2.35 19.18 -14.19
N SER A 273 2.66 20.44 -14.47
CA SER A 273 2.95 20.92 -15.85
C SER A 273 4.14 20.22 -16.50
N ASP A 274 5.15 19.90 -15.71
CA ASP A 274 6.40 19.31 -16.18
C ASP A 274 6.34 17.78 -16.27
N TRP A 275 5.20 17.18 -15.92
CA TRP A 275 5.01 15.75 -16.02
C TRP A 275 4.92 15.29 -17.48
N ASP A 276 5.56 14.16 -17.76
CA ASP A 276 5.45 13.48 -19.05
C ASP A 276 4.32 12.45 -19.01
N PHE A 277 3.37 12.59 -19.95
CA PHE A 277 2.19 11.75 -20.08
C PHE A 277 2.21 10.87 -21.35
N SER A 278 3.32 10.88 -22.10
CA SER A 278 3.43 10.21 -23.41
C SER A 278 3.29 8.68 -23.34
N SER A 279 3.61 8.09 -22.18
CA SER A 279 3.52 6.64 -21.94
C SER A 279 2.15 6.15 -21.46
N LEU A 280 1.19 7.05 -21.21
CA LEU A 280 -0.12 6.66 -20.69
C LEU A 280 -0.88 5.80 -21.69
N LYS A 281 -1.47 4.70 -21.19
CA LYS A 281 -2.30 3.78 -21.98
C LYS A 281 -3.76 4.19 -22.07
N HIS A 282 -4.15 5.27 -21.39
CA HIS A 282 -5.51 5.77 -21.31
C HIS A 282 -5.53 7.29 -21.42
N ASN A 283 -6.73 7.85 -21.55
CA ASN A 283 -6.89 9.29 -21.67
C ASN A 283 -6.41 9.99 -20.39
N ILE A 284 -5.60 11.03 -20.55
CA ILE A 284 -5.07 11.87 -19.46
C ILE A 284 -6.18 12.43 -18.54
N ASN A 285 -7.40 12.59 -19.05
CA ASN A 285 -8.57 13.00 -18.28
C ASN A 285 -8.96 11.99 -17.18
N ASN A 286 -8.52 10.73 -17.30
CA ASN A 286 -8.81 9.70 -16.30
C ASN A 286 -8.02 9.89 -15.01
N ILE A 287 -6.99 10.75 -14.97
CA ILE A 287 -6.16 10.97 -13.77
C ILE A 287 -6.99 11.48 -12.56
N GLY A 288 -8.19 12.02 -12.81
CA GLY A 288 -9.11 12.43 -11.74
C GLY A 288 -8.96 13.89 -11.33
N ILE A 289 -8.18 14.66 -12.07
CA ILE A 289 -8.09 16.12 -12.01
C ILE A 289 -8.30 16.68 -13.42
N LYS A 290 -8.99 17.82 -13.51
CA LYS A 290 -9.17 18.49 -14.80
C LYS A 290 -7.86 19.16 -15.18
N ILE A 291 -7.19 18.63 -16.20
CA ILE A 291 -5.95 19.22 -16.72
C ILE A 291 -6.34 20.36 -17.64
N VAL A 292 -6.48 21.55 -17.07
CA VAL A 292 -6.78 22.76 -17.84
C VAL A 292 -5.47 23.29 -18.41
N LYS A 293 -5.23 23.08 -19.71
CA LYS A 293 -4.13 23.77 -20.42
C LYS A 293 -4.36 25.28 -20.32
N LYS A 294 -3.55 25.96 -19.51
CA LYS A 294 -3.60 27.43 -19.38
C LYS A 294 -2.69 28.02 -20.45
N TRP A 295 -3.26 28.89 -21.28
CA TRP A 295 -2.50 29.68 -22.24
C TRP A 295 -1.98 30.92 -21.51
N THR A 296 -0.66 31.10 -21.49
CA THR A 296 -0.06 32.38 -21.10
C THR A 296 -0.16 33.30 -22.31
N ILE A 297 -0.86 34.44 -22.20
CA ILE A 297 -0.73 35.50 -23.22
C ILE A 297 0.66 36.10 -23.04
N ILE A 298 1.62 35.60 -23.81
CA ILE A 298 2.90 36.26 -24.00
C ILE A 298 2.59 37.47 -24.90
N LYS A 299 3.00 38.67 -24.53
CA LYS A 299 3.09 39.77 -25.50
C LYS A 299 4.26 39.43 -26.41
N VAL A 300 3.97 38.68 -27.47
CA VAL A 300 4.96 38.31 -28.48
C VAL A 300 5.03 39.47 -29.48
N ASP A 301 6.20 40.06 -29.63
CA ASP A 301 6.48 40.86 -30.81
C ASP A 301 6.67 39.91 -31.99
N LYS A 302 5.54 39.52 -32.60
CA LYS A 302 5.30 38.80 -33.88
C LYS A 302 6.23 37.69 -34.40
N LYS A 303 7.34 37.27 -33.76
CA LYS A 303 8.29 36.34 -34.41
C LYS A 303 8.83 35.15 -33.61
N GLU A 304 8.80 35.11 -32.29
CA GLU A 304 9.40 33.97 -31.56
C GLU A 304 8.54 33.58 -30.35
N ILE A 305 7.97 32.37 -30.37
CA ILE A 305 7.13 31.82 -29.30
C ILE A 305 7.82 30.58 -28.74
N GLU A 306 8.31 30.68 -27.50
CA GLU A 306 8.66 29.55 -26.63
C GLU A 306 7.83 29.63 -25.32
N CYS A 307 7.40 28.48 -24.81
CA CYS A 307 6.32 28.32 -23.81
C CYS A 307 6.84 27.96 -22.40
N CYS A 308 6.23 28.50 -21.31
CA CYS A 308 6.37 28.04 -19.91
C CYS A 308 5.12 28.36 -19.03
N VAL A 309 4.90 27.59 -17.93
CA VAL A 309 3.58 27.25 -17.32
C VAL A 309 3.41 27.68 -15.83
N LEU A 310 2.17 28.01 -15.39
CA LEU A 310 1.69 28.04 -13.97
C LEU A 310 0.13 28.05 -13.83
N PHE A 311 -0.45 27.28 -12.89
CA PHE A 311 -1.89 26.94 -12.80
C PHE A 311 -2.64 27.45 -11.54
N GLN A 312 -3.96 27.69 -11.66
CA GLN A 312 -4.92 27.93 -10.56
C GLN A 312 -6.26 27.24 -10.89
N SER A 313 -7.05 26.87 -9.86
CA SER A 313 -8.40 26.29 -10.00
C SER A 313 -9.42 27.35 -10.39
N ILE A 314 -10.08 27.24 -11.54
CA ILE A 314 -11.27 28.06 -11.85
C ILE A 314 -12.33 27.24 -12.59
N LYS A 315 -13.58 27.51 -12.20
CA LYS A 315 -14.83 26.86 -12.51
C LYS A 315 -15.60 27.66 -13.57
N ASN A 316 -15.01 28.01 -14.72
CA ASN A 316 -15.64 28.98 -15.64
C ASN A 316 -15.81 28.43 -17.07
N GLU A 317 -17.03 28.55 -17.59
CA GLU A 317 -17.36 28.47 -19.02
C GLU A 317 -17.06 29.82 -19.68
N PHE A 318 -16.91 29.88 -21.01
CA PHE A 318 -16.56 31.12 -21.73
C PHE A 318 -17.32 31.30 -23.06
N ILE A 319 -17.45 32.56 -23.49
CA ILE A 319 -18.06 33.00 -24.77
C ILE A 319 -17.00 33.68 -25.62
N LYS A 320 -16.94 33.37 -26.92
CA LYS A 320 -16.00 33.99 -27.85
C LYS A 320 -16.71 34.88 -28.86
N CYS A 321 -16.22 36.11 -29.05
CA CYS A 321 -16.70 37.01 -30.10
C CYS A 321 -16.16 36.57 -31.45
N SER A 322 -17.03 36.24 -32.40
CA SER A 322 -16.66 35.84 -33.77
C SER A 322 -15.95 36.93 -34.56
N ASN A 323 -16.17 38.20 -34.21
CA ASN A 323 -15.65 39.34 -34.98
C ASN A 323 -14.26 39.78 -34.54
N CYS A 324 -13.98 39.81 -33.23
CA CYS A 324 -12.66 40.18 -32.71
C CYS A 324 -11.88 39.01 -32.11
N ASN A 325 -12.45 37.80 -32.11
CA ASN A 325 -11.88 36.57 -31.56
C ASN A 325 -11.53 36.59 -30.06
N ASN A 326 -11.96 37.61 -29.31
CA ASN A 326 -11.75 37.70 -27.87
C ASN A 326 -12.72 36.79 -27.09
N CYS A 327 -12.21 36.16 -26.04
CA CYS A 327 -12.97 35.30 -25.13
C CYS A 327 -13.36 36.06 -23.85
N PHE A 328 -14.56 35.79 -23.35
CA PHE A 328 -15.14 36.42 -22.18
C PHE A 328 -15.72 35.36 -21.25
N ASP A 329 -15.66 35.61 -19.96
CA ASP A 329 -16.24 34.74 -18.95
C ASP A 329 -17.76 34.61 -19.12
N ILE A 330 -18.32 33.40 -18.96
CA ILE A 330 -19.76 33.16 -19.09
C ILE A 330 -20.57 34.02 -18.09
N SER A 331 -19.98 34.40 -16.93
CA SER A 331 -20.63 35.28 -15.96
C SER A 331 -20.95 36.69 -16.51
N ILE A 332 -20.35 37.06 -17.64
CA ILE A 332 -20.61 38.32 -18.35
C ILE A 332 -21.85 38.20 -19.27
N LYS A 333 -22.31 36.98 -19.59
CA LYS A 333 -23.43 36.71 -20.49
C LYS A 333 -24.72 37.43 -20.04
N GLU A 334 -25.15 37.17 -18.81
CA GLU A 334 -26.41 37.73 -18.28
C GLU A 334 -26.37 39.26 -18.16
N LYS A 335 -25.19 39.85 -17.85
CA LYS A 335 -25.08 41.30 -17.64
C LYS A 335 -24.85 42.11 -18.92
N TRP A 336 -24.21 41.55 -19.93
CA TRP A 336 -23.74 42.30 -21.09
C TRP A 336 -24.28 41.77 -22.42
N VAL A 337 -24.38 40.45 -22.58
CA VAL A 337 -24.87 39.86 -23.84
C VAL A 337 -26.38 40.01 -23.94
N ASP A 338 -27.11 39.74 -22.86
CA ASP A 338 -28.58 39.78 -22.88
C ASP A 338 -29.17 41.20 -22.79
N ILE A 339 -28.40 42.17 -22.27
CA ILE A 339 -28.86 43.56 -22.05
C ILE A 339 -28.30 44.54 -23.10
N ILE A 340 -27.00 44.49 -23.39
CA ILE A 340 -26.31 45.47 -24.26
C ILE A 340 -26.15 44.92 -25.69
N ASN A 341 -26.12 43.58 -25.83
CA ASN A 341 -25.99 42.83 -27.08
C ASN A 341 -24.84 43.30 -28.00
N LYS A 342 -23.76 43.84 -27.42
CA LYS A 342 -22.52 44.22 -28.12
C LYS A 342 -21.31 43.67 -27.41
N CYS A 343 -20.26 43.36 -28.16
CA CYS A 343 -18.98 42.94 -27.59
C CYS A 343 -18.34 44.12 -26.85
N PRO A 344 -17.92 43.95 -25.57
CA PRO A 344 -17.31 45.04 -24.80
C PRO A 344 -15.99 45.57 -25.38
N MET A 345 -15.29 44.79 -26.22
CA MET A 345 -13.98 45.17 -26.77
C MET A 345 -14.06 45.75 -28.18
N CYS A 346 -14.92 45.21 -29.05
CA CYS A 346 -15.02 45.70 -30.44
C CYS A 346 -16.32 46.47 -30.71
N THR A 347 -17.24 46.54 -29.74
CA THR A 347 -18.53 47.25 -29.81
C THR A 347 -19.49 46.78 -30.91
N VAL A 348 -19.13 45.71 -31.63
CA VAL A 348 -19.97 45.09 -32.66
C VAL A 348 -21.02 44.19 -32.01
N PHE A 349 -22.22 44.16 -32.59
CA PHE A 349 -23.32 43.31 -32.15
C PHE A 349 -22.93 41.83 -32.22
N TRP A 350 -23.41 41.05 -31.25
CA TRP A 350 -23.19 39.61 -31.24
C TRP A 350 -24.02 38.96 -32.36
N THR A 351 -23.35 38.55 -33.44
CA THR A 351 -24.01 37.92 -34.59
C THR A 351 -24.10 36.40 -34.50
N ASN A 352 -23.30 35.77 -33.62
CA ASN A 352 -23.37 34.35 -33.27
C ASN A 352 -22.76 34.13 -31.88
N ASN A 353 -23.59 33.79 -30.89
CA ASN A 353 -23.14 33.44 -29.54
C ASN A 353 -22.78 31.96 -29.49
N ILE A 354 -21.62 31.61 -30.02
CA ILE A 354 -21.11 30.24 -29.88
C ILE A 354 -20.54 30.12 -28.47
N VAL A 355 -21.29 29.43 -27.60
CA VAL A 355 -20.81 29.00 -26.29
C VAL A 355 -19.89 27.82 -26.52
N TYR A 356 -18.63 27.99 -26.18
CA TYR A 356 -17.66 26.90 -26.26
C TYR A 356 -17.59 26.24 -24.89
N LEU A 357 -18.18 25.06 -24.77
CA LEU A 357 -17.84 24.12 -23.71
C LEU A 357 -16.59 23.40 -24.19
N MET A 358 -15.44 23.69 -23.59
CA MET A 358 -14.25 22.89 -23.83
C MET A 358 -14.21 21.78 -22.78
N GLU A 359 -14.44 20.55 -23.25
CA GLU A 359 -14.21 19.30 -22.53
C GLU A 359 -12.76 19.19 -22.07
#